data_AF-A0A9D2BYL3-F1
#
_entry.id   AF-A0A9D2BYL3-F1
#
_cell.length_a   1.000
_cell.length_b   1.000
_cell.length_c   1.000
_cell.angle_alpha   90.00
_cell.angle_beta   90.00
_cell.angle_gamma   90.00
#
_symmetry.space_group_name_H-M   'P 1'
#
loop_
_entity.id
_entity.type
_entity.pdbx_description
1 polymer ?
#
loop_
_entity_poly.entity_id
_entity_poly.type
_entity_poly.pdbx_seq_one_letter_code
_entity_poly.pdbx_strand_id
1 'polypeptide(L)'
;MKNFQSFTPEKYAKPPYEEVEPGIYRAPDPYGITEDPVYVTSITFELEPECYGEEDGTPEDIPQVPIEGILDEFNVSVTDFYEELNAKSEKTCYQEFGSNQLEDIRALRTLLGKRMYAVPYEEDGEEYYDMVVEP
;
A
#
# COMPACT_ATOMS: atom_id res chain seq x y z
N MET A 1 3.70 -6.28 -8.43
CA MET A 1 2.79 -6.62 -7.31
C MET A 1 1.45 -7.10 -7.87
N LYS A 2 0.89 -8.16 -7.29
CA LYS A 2 -0.39 -8.74 -7.71
C LYS A 2 -1.26 -9.19 -6.54
N ASN A 3 -2.44 -9.69 -6.86
CA ASN A 3 -3.36 -10.30 -5.90
C ASN A 3 -3.69 -9.34 -4.75
N PHE A 4 -3.92 -8.07 -5.06
CA PHE A 4 -4.33 -7.08 -4.07
C PHE A 4 -5.66 -7.49 -3.44
N GLN A 5 -5.68 -7.62 -2.12
CA GLN A 5 -6.86 -8.01 -1.35
C GLN A 5 -7.05 -7.08 -0.15
N SER A 6 -8.29 -6.90 0.26
CA SER A 6 -8.59 -6.15 1.48
C SER A 6 -8.12 -6.98 2.67
N PHE A 7 -7.40 -6.36 3.58
CA PHE A 7 -7.00 -6.95 4.86
C PHE A 7 -7.68 -6.19 6.00
N THR A 8 -8.13 -6.90 7.03
CA THR A 8 -8.76 -6.28 8.20
C THR A 8 -8.00 -6.75 9.44
N PRO A 9 -7.01 -5.97 9.92
CA PRO A 9 -6.24 -6.33 11.11
C PRO A 9 -7.11 -6.26 12.36
N GLU A 10 -6.76 -7.06 13.38
CA GLU A 10 -7.50 -7.08 14.66
C GLU A 10 -7.56 -5.71 15.35
N LYS A 11 -6.58 -4.82 15.11
CA LYS A 11 -6.52 -3.48 15.70
C LYS A 11 -7.73 -2.62 15.30
N TYR A 12 -8.32 -2.84 14.13
CA TYR A 12 -9.49 -2.11 13.66
C TYR A 12 -10.78 -2.42 14.43
N ALA A 13 -10.84 -3.55 15.13
CA ALA A 13 -12.01 -3.91 15.94
C ALA A 13 -12.11 -3.13 17.25
N LYS A 14 -11.17 -2.21 17.53
CA LYS A 14 -11.06 -1.48 18.80
C LYS A 14 -10.91 0.01 18.52
N PRO A 15 -11.39 0.88 19.43
CA PRO A 15 -11.05 2.30 19.40
C PRO A 15 -9.52 2.49 19.34
N PRO A 16 -9.04 3.54 18.64
CA PRO A 16 -9.79 4.66 18.08
C PRO A 16 -10.28 4.46 16.64
N TYR A 17 -10.19 3.26 16.08
CA TYR A 17 -10.63 3.00 14.70
C TYR A 17 -12.16 3.00 14.58
N GLU A 18 -12.67 3.75 13.60
CA GLU A 18 -14.09 3.83 13.25
C GLU A 18 -14.26 3.46 11.78
N GLU A 19 -14.97 2.36 11.48
CA GLU A 19 -15.23 1.98 10.09
C GLU A 19 -16.18 3.00 9.44
N VAL A 20 -15.74 3.61 8.34
CA VAL A 20 -16.55 4.58 7.57
C VAL A 20 -17.11 3.96 6.29
N GLU A 21 -16.38 3.01 5.70
CA GLU A 21 -16.80 2.17 4.58
C GLU A 21 -16.18 0.77 4.75
N PRO A 22 -16.72 -0.29 4.11
CA PRO A 22 -16.14 -1.62 4.20
C PRO A 22 -14.63 -1.65 3.89
N GLY A 23 -13.83 -1.88 4.93
CA GLY A 23 -12.37 -1.90 4.84
C GLY A 23 -11.67 -0.54 4.84
N ILE A 24 -12.39 0.56 5.07
CA ILE A 24 -11.83 1.92 5.25
C ILE A 24 -12.23 2.42 6.64
N TYR A 25 -11.22 2.86 7.39
CA TYR A 25 -11.38 3.28 8.77
C TYR A 25 -10.90 4.70 8.95
N ARG A 26 -11.54 5.43 9.82
CA ARG A 26 -11.07 6.71 10.34
C ARG A 26 -10.29 6.45 11.63
N ALA A 27 -9.12 7.07 11.77
CA ALA A 27 -8.24 6.90 12.92
C ALA A 27 -7.47 8.21 13.21
N PRO A 28 -6.87 8.38 14.39
CA PRO A 28 -5.91 9.45 14.63
C PRO A 28 -4.73 9.35 13.67
N ASP A 29 -4.14 10.50 13.30
CA ASP A 29 -2.89 10.52 12.54
C ASP A 29 -1.81 9.72 13.27
N PRO A 30 -1.29 8.63 12.67
CA PRO A 30 -0.27 7.79 13.30
C PRO A 30 1.05 8.54 13.54
N TYR A 31 1.28 9.64 12.83
CA TYR A 31 2.49 10.45 12.95
C TYR A 31 2.33 11.66 13.88
N GLY A 32 1.11 11.97 14.31
CA GLY A 32 0.81 13.12 15.17
C GLY A 32 1.19 14.46 14.53
N ILE A 33 1.19 14.55 13.20
CA ILE A 33 1.46 15.76 12.43
C ILE A 33 0.23 16.68 12.46
N THR A 34 -0.97 16.11 12.45
CA THR A 34 -2.25 16.82 12.58
C THR A 34 -3.11 16.28 13.72
N GLU A 35 -3.96 17.15 14.28
CA GLU A 35 -5.03 16.75 15.21
C GLU A 35 -6.25 16.21 14.46
N ASP A 36 -6.34 16.45 13.15
CA ASP A 36 -7.39 15.92 12.32
C ASP A 36 -7.21 14.41 12.11
N PRO A 37 -8.30 13.64 12.12
CA PRO A 37 -8.25 12.21 11.86
C PRO A 37 -7.89 11.94 10.38
N VAL A 38 -7.24 10.82 10.15
CA VAL A 38 -6.90 10.31 8.82
C VAL A 38 -7.78 9.11 8.46
N TYR A 39 -7.88 8.83 7.17
CA TYR A 39 -8.50 7.60 6.67
C TYR A 39 -7.41 6.58 6.39
N VAL A 40 -7.64 5.34 6.80
CA VAL A 40 -6.70 4.23 6.64
C VAL A 40 -7.38 3.01 6.03
N THR A 41 -6.61 2.23 5.28
CA THR A 41 -6.98 0.91 4.79
C THR A 41 -5.78 -0.01 4.87
N SER A 42 -6.01 -1.28 5.19
CA SER A 42 -5.00 -2.32 5.04
C SER A 42 -5.28 -3.16 3.81
N ILE A 43 -4.23 -3.45 3.06
CA ILE A 43 -4.29 -4.35 1.91
C ILE A 43 -3.17 -5.39 2.02
N THR A 44 -3.37 -6.50 1.35
CA THR A 44 -2.32 -7.50 1.11
C THR A 44 -2.03 -7.59 -0.37
N PHE A 45 -0.80 -7.94 -0.73
CA PHE A 45 -0.40 -8.22 -2.10
C PHE A 45 0.73 -9.25 -2.12
N GLU A 46 1.08 -9.72 -3.31
CA GLU A 46 2.24 -10.56 -3.55
C GLU A 46 3.22 -9.83 -4.46
N LEU A 47 4.51 -9.95 -4.16
CA LEU A 47 5.57 -9.47 -5.03
C LEU A 47 5.69 -10.35 -6.28
N GLU A 48 6.26 -9.77 -7.33
CA GLU A 48 6.55 -10.42 -8.60
C GLU A 48 8.02 -10.19 -8.95
N PRO A 49 8.94 -11.09 -8.53
CA PRO A 49 10.39 -10.93 -8.70
C PRO A 49 10.86 -10.72 -10.14
N GLU A 50 10.03 -11.03 -11.12
CA GLU A 50 10.29 -10.83 -12.54
C GLU A 50 9.93 -9.41 -13.04
N CYS A 51 9.33 -8.57 -12.18
CA CYS A 51 9.02 -7.17 -12.47
C CYS A 51 10.14 -6.25 -11.99
N TYR A 52 10.35 -5.17 -12.73
CA TYR A 52 11.33 -4.15 -12.39
C TYR A 52 11.08 -3.58 -10.99
N GLY A 53 12.12 -3.57 -10.17
CA GLY A 53 12.07 -3.04 -8.81
C GLY A 53 11.47 -4.00 -7.78
N GLU A 54 11.25 -5.28 -8.12
CA GLU A 54 10.73 -6.33 -7.23
C GLU A 54 11.68 -7.53 -7.06
N GLU A 55 12.84 -7.54 -7.71
CA GLU A 55 13.67 -8.72 -7.97
C GLU A 55 14.15 -9.47 -6.72
N ASP A 56 14.58 -8.72 -5.70
CA ASP A 56 15.09 -9.26 -4.44
C ASP A 56 14.11 -9.07 -3.27
N GLY A 57 12.87 -8.66 -3.57
CA GLY A 57 11.89 -8.31 -2.58
C GLY A 57 11.33 -9.50 -1.80
N THR A 58 11.06 -9.30 -0.52
CA THR A 58 10.36 -10.26 0.33
C THR A 58 9.26 -9.56 1.12
N PRO A 59 8.31 -10.28 1.74
CA PRO A 59 7.36 -9.64 2.65
C PRO A 59 8.05 -8.87 3.79
N GLU A 60 9.16 -9.38 4.33
CA GLU A 60 9.96 -8.71 5.37
C GLU A 60 10.70 -7.47 4.85
N ASP A 61 11.10 -7.47 3.58
CA ASP A 61 11.84 -6.40 2.92
C ASP A 61 11.18 -6.05 1.58
N ILE A 62 10.09 -5.27 1.66
CA ILE A 62 9.29 -4.86 0.52
C ILE A 62 10.05 -3.77 -0.26
N PRO A 63 10.31 -3.95 -1.56
CA PRO A 63 11.06 -2.98 -2.36
C PRO A 63 10.38 -1.62 -2.47
N GLN A 64 11.19 -0.55 -2.58
CA GLN A 64 10.70 0.82 -2.56
C GLN A 64 9.98 1.23 -3.85
N VAL A 65 10.54 0.94 -5.03
CA VAL A 65 9.99 1.36 -6.34
C VAL A 65 8.48 1.10 -6.47
N PRO A 66 7.97 -0.14 -6.29
CA PRO A 66 6.54 -0.41 -6.39
C PRO A 66 5.70 0.32 -5.32
N ILE A 67 6.26 0.51 -4.12
CA ILE A 67 5.56 1.20 -3.02
C ILE A 67 5.50 2.70 -3.26
N GLU A 68 6.61 3.35 -3.64
CA GLU A 68 6.64 4.77 -4.03
C GLU A 68 5.63 5.04 -5.14
N GLY A 69 5.53 4.15 -6.14
CA GLY A 69 4.50 4.24 -7.17
C GLY A 69 3.07 4.21 -6.61
N ILE A 70 2.79 3.45 -5.54
CA ILE A 70 1.49 3.49 -4.85
C ILE A 70 1.32 4.83 -4.10
N LEU A 71 2.33 5.29 -3.38
CA LEU A 71 2.25 6.52 -2.59
C LEU A 71 1.95 7.73 -3.50
N ASP A 72 2.66 7.83 -4.62
CA ASP A 72 2.54 8.94 -5.56
C ASP A 72 1.25 8.88 -6.38
N GLU A 73 0.89 7.71 -6.94
CA GLU A 73 -0.30 7.57 -7.80
C GLU A 73 -1.60 7.81 -7.02
N PHE A 74 -1.65 7.40 -5.75
CA PHE A 74 -2.86 7.46 -4.93
C PHE A 74 -2.83 8.53 -3.85
N ASN A 75 -1.75 9.33 -3.75
CA ASN A 75 -1.58 10.37 -2.74
C ASN A 75 -1.80 9.83 -1.30
N VAL A 76 -1.15 8.70 -1.00
CA VAL A 76 -1.23 8.04 0.32
C VAL A 76 0.15 7.95 0.96
N SER A 77 0.19 7.74 2.27
CA SER A 77 1.39 7.36 3.01
C SER A 77 1.24 5.94 3.55
N VAL A 78 2.34 5.24 3.74
CA VAL A 78 2.34 4.07 4.64
C VAL A 78 1.97 4.55 6.04
N THR A 79 1.18 3.78 6.80
CA THR A 79 0.88 4.06 8.21
C THR A 79 1.23 2.92 9.17
N ASP A 80 1.36 1.70 8.64
CA ASP A 80 1.80 0.52 9.39
C ASP A 80 2.41 -0.50 8.42
N PHE A 81 3.67 -0.86 8.68
CA PHE A 81 4.44 -1.84 7.91
C PHE A 81 4.15 -3.29 8.30
N TYR A 82 3.37 -3.53 9.36
CA TYR A 82 3.07 -4.87 9.85
C TYR A 82 4.30 -5.80 9.97
N GLU A 83 5.42 -5.27 10.46
CA GLU A 83 6.74 -5.93 10.47
C GLU A 83 6.68 -7.38 10.97
N GLU A 84 5.97 -7.63 12.08
CA GLU A 84 5.86 -8.97 12.66
C GLU A 84 5.06 -9.96 11.80
N LEU A 85 4.06 -9.50 11.04
CA LEU A 85 3.30 -10.34 10.12
C LEU A 85 4.15 -10.63 8.88
N ASN A 86 4.78 -9.60 8.36
CA ASN A 86 5.62 -9.66 7.17
C ASN A 86 6.85 -10.55 7.38
N ALA A 87 7.55 -10.45 8.52
CA ALA A 87 8.69 -11.32 8.88
C ALA A 87 8.32 -12.82 9.02
N LYS A 88 7.04 -13.15 9.20
CA LYS A 88 6.54 -14.54 9.29
C LYS A 88 5.91 -15.03 7.99
N SER A 89 5.79 -14.16 7.00
CA SER A 89 5.11 -14.46 5.75
C SER A 89 6.11 -14.85 4.68
N GLU A 90 5.89 -15.99 4.03
CA GLU A 90 6.75 -16.43 2.92
C GLU A 90 6.43 -15.72 1.60
N LYS A 91 5.23 -15.15 1.46
CA LYS A 91 4.73 -14.68 0.16
C LYS A 91 3.82 -13.45 0.21
N THR A 92 2.96 -13.37 1.22
CA THR A 92 1.97 -12.29 1.33
C THR A 92 2.59 -11.09 2.03
N CYS A 93 2.61 -9.95 1.36
CA CYS A 93 2.95 -8.67 1.96
C CYS A 93 1.69 -8.07 2.59
N TYR A 94 1.84 -7.46 3.76
CA TYR A 94 0.79 -6.74 4.47
C TYR A 94 1.21 -5.28 4.58
N GLN A 95 0.33 -4.35 4.21
CA GLN A 95 0.63 -2.93 4.30
C GLN A 95 -0.61 -2.12 4.64
N GLU A 96 -0.48 -1.17 5.57
CA GLU A 96 -1.48 -0.13 5.81
C GLU A 96 -1.09 1.16 5.12
N PHE A 97 -2.07 1.79 4.49
CA PHE A 97 -1.95 3.09 3.87
C PHE A 97 -2.95 4.05 4.47
N GLY A 98 -2.57 5.33 4.54
CA GLY A 98 -3.38 6.42 5.06
C GLY A 98 -3.36 7.66 4.17
N SER A 99 -4.43 8.46 4.27
CA SER A 99 -4.53 9.79 3.68
C SER A 99 -5.49 10.65 4.50
N ASN A 100 -5.31 11.97 4.43
CA ASN A 100 -6.25 12.93 4.98
C ASN A 100 -7.54 13.03 4.14
N GLN A 101 -7.56 12.45 2.93
CA GLN A 101 -8.71 12.43 2.03
C GLN A 101 -9.27 11.00 1.90
N LEU A 102 -10.59 10.86 2.05
CA LEU A 102 -11.26 9.57 1.88
C LEU A 102 -11.20 9.09 0.41
N GLU A 103 -11.25 10.04 -0.51
CA GLU A 103 -11.20 9.82 -1.96
C GLU A 103 -9.89 9.15 -2.40
N ASP A 104 -8.77 9.52 -1.78
CA ASP A 104 -7.45 8.92 -2.04
C ASP A 104 -7.45 7.43 -1.62
N ILE A 105 -8.01 7.12 -0.44
CA ILE A 105 -8.15 5.73 0.02
C ILE A 105 -9.10 4.93 -0.87
N ARG A 106 -10.19 5.54 -1.35
CA ARG A 106 -11.09 4.89 -2.32
C ARG A 106 -10.37 4.63 -3.65
N ALA A 107 -9.56 5.57 -4.12
CA ALA A 107 -8.77 5.43 -5.35
C ALA A 107 -7.75 4.28 -5.22
N LEU A 108 -7.00 4.23 -4.11
CA LEU A 108 -6.09 3.13 -3.78
C LEU A 108 -6.81 1.78 -3.81
N ARG A 109 -8.00 1.70 -3.19
CA ARG A 109 -8.78 0.46 -3.13
C ARG A 109 -9.32 0.01 -4.48
N THR A 110 -9.20 0.82 -5.55
CA THR A 110 -9.45 0.33 -6.91
C THR A 110 -8.39 -0.66 -7.39
N LEU A 111 -7.25 -0.81 -6.70
CA LEU A 111 -6.27 -1.88 -6.93
C LEU A 111 -6.76 -3.25 -6.50
N LEU A 112 -7.80 -3.35 -5.66
CA LEU A 112 -8.28 -4.66 -5.19
C LEU A 112 -8.67 -5.56 -6.36
N GLY A 113 -8.12 -6.77 -6.37
CA GLY A 113 -8.28 -7.75 -7.43
C GLY A 113 -7.45 -7.51 -8.69
N LYS A 114 -6.61 -6.46 -8.71
CA LYS A 114 -5.77 -6.08 -9.86
C LYS A 114 -4.29 -6.44 -9.64
N ARG A 115 -3.48 -6.06 -10.60
CA ARG A 115 -2.01 -6.09 -10.60
C ARG A 115 -1.46 -4.69 -10.85
N MET A 116 -0.33 -4.36 -10.23
CA MET A 116 0.38 -3.10 -10.41
C MET A 116 1.90 -3.33 -10.43
N TYR A 117 2.61 -2.74 -11.37
CA TYR A 117 4.06 -2.89 -11.52
C TYR A 117 4.68 -1.68 -12.23
N ALA A 118 5.98 -1.48 -12.02
CA ALA A 118 6.75 -0.44 -12.69
C ALA A 118 7.27 -0.92 -14.05
N VAL A 119 7.29 -0.03 -15.04
CA VAL A 119 7.88 -0.25 -16.37
C VAL A 119 8.98 0.78 -16.60
N PRO A 120 10.26 0.38 -16.64
CA PRO A 120 11.36 1.32 -16.79
C PRO A 120 11.44 1.88 -18.22
N TYR A 121 11.86 3.14 -18.34
CA TYR A 121 12.18 3.81 -19.60
C TYR A 121 13.39 4.74 -19.44
N GLU A 122 14.02 5.11 -20.56
CA GLU A 122 15.18 6.01 -20.56
C GLU A 122 14.80 7.36 -21.19
N GLU A 123 15.12 8.46 -20.50
CA GLU A 123 14.96 9.83 -20.99
C GLU A 123 16.23 10.63 -20.64
N ASP A 124 16.84 11.29 -21.65
CA ASP A 124 18.10 12.03 -21.51
C ASP A 124 19.28 11.26 -20.88
N GLY A 125 19.26 9.92 -20.99
CA GLY A 125 20.30 9.04 -20.42
C GLY A 125 20.12 8.73 -18.94
N GLU A 126 18.98 9.13 -18.36
CA GLU A 126 18.55 8.78 -17.01
C GLU A 126 17.40 7.75 -17.08
N GLU A 127 17.37 6.83 -16.11
CA GLU A 127 16.34 5.79 -16.01
C GLU A 127 15.17 6.30 -15.15
N TYR A 128 13.96 6.13 -15.69
CA TYR A 128 12.69 6.47 -15.07
C TYR A 128 11.77 5.26 -15.13
N TYR A 129 10.58 5.34 -14.52
CA TYR A 129 9.57 4.30 -14.64
C TYR A 129 8.15 4.87 -14.65
N ASP A 130 7.27 4.21 -15.38
CA ASP A 130 5.82 4.43 -15.34
C ASP A 130 5.15 3.31 -14.52
N MET A 131 4.13 3.66 -13.73
CA MET A 131 3.31 2.66 -13.07
C MET A 131 2.20 2.16 -13.99
N VAL A 132 2.06 0.84 -14.10
CA VAL A 132 1.02 0.19 -14.88
C VAL A 132 0.08 -0.57 -13.95
N VAL A 133 -1.23 -0.39 -14.14
CA VAL A 133 -2.28 -1.14 -13.45
C VAL A 133 -3.03 -2.01 -14.44
N GLU A 134 -3.08 -3.32 -14.20
CA GLU A 134 -3.75 -4.31 -15.03
C GLU A 134 -4.89 -5.01 -14.26
N PRO A 135 -5.97 -5.44 -14.95
CA PRO A 135 -7.03 -6.26 -14.35
C PRO A 135 -6.54 -7.58 -13.76
#